data_AF-A0A1T4Q251-F1
#
_entry.id   AF-A0A1T4Q251-F1
#
_cell.length_a   1.000
_cell.length_b   1.000
_cell.length_c   1.000
_cell.angle_alpha   90.00
_cell.angle_beta   90.00
_cell.angle_gamma   90.00
#
_symmetry.space_group_name_H-M   'P 1'
#
loop_
_entity.id
_entity.type
_entity.pdbx_description
1 polymer ?
#
loop_
_entity_poly.entity_id
_entity_poly.type
_entity_poly.pdbx_seq_one_letter_code
_entity_poly.pdbx_strand_id
1 'polypeptide(L)'
;MTYLDNAPLAKEQHREGTSLRNRLRLATHGRHEALDHQFEGLGDDARPSLYEDFIRLNHAGRDKIEPILAASPFALHMPDWLSRRATPVLAEDMAAMRLEAVETPPFAIGQPDLPQAFGIAYVLEGSRLGAGLIHKQLRRTGFIDNHPALSFSFIQRSGDADVFRSYLAALSALDLSPKQEDRLIAAANLTFDFFRSTLSAMRKSEQGKAVAW
;
A
#
# COMPACT_ATOMS: atom_id res chain seq x y z
N MET A 1 -18.68 -49.71 40.20
CA MET A 1 -19.80 -48.77 39.95
C MET A 1 -19.34 -47.40 40.43
N THR A 2 -18.86 -46.44 39.64
CA THR A 2 -18.74 -46.25 38.19
C THR A 2 -17.62 -45.20 37.99
N TYR A 3 -16.81 -45.40 36.94
CA TYR A 3 -15.87 -44.46 36.33
C TYR A 3 -16.54 -43.13 35.97
N LEU A 4 -15.80 -42.02 35.95
CA LEU A 4 -15.84 -40.91 34.97
C LEU A 4 -14.81 -39.87 35.45
N ASP A 5 -13.57 -39.98 34.99
CA ASP A 5 -12.99 -39.37 33.79
C ASP A 5 -12.57 -37.90 33.97
N ASN A 6 -11.26 -37.76 34.06
CA ASN A 6 -10.49 -36.54 33.87
C ASN A 6 -10.56 -36.12 32.39
N ALA A 7 -10.88 -34.85 32.14
CA ALA A 7 -10.32 -34.13 31.01
C ALA A 7 -10.14 -32.65 31.41
N PRO A 8 -8.90 -32.13 31.47
CA PRO A 8 -8.68 -30.71 31.69
C PRO A 8 -9.18 -29.93 30.47
N LEU A 9 -9.90 -28.84 30.75
CA LEU A 9 -10.26 -27.80 29.78
C LEU A 9 -9.05 -27.50 28.90
N ALA A 10 -9.23 -27.71 27.59
CA ALA A 10 -8.20 -27.45 26.60
C ALA A 10 -7.67 -26.02 26.80
N LYS A 11 -6.41 -25.94 27.21
CA LYS A 11 -5.64 -24.70 27.20
C LYS A 11 -5.70 -24.17 25.78
N GLU A 12 -6.30 -22.99 25.60
CA GLU A 12 -6.02 -22.15 24.45
C GLU A 12 -4.51 -21.96 24.40
N GLN A 13 -3.85 -22.78 23.57
CA GLN A 13 -2.46 -22.59 23.21
C GLN A 13 -2.43 -21.33 22.34
N HIS A 14 -2.38 -20.16 22.99
CA HIS A 14 -1.82 -18.98 22.38
C HIS A 14 -0.46 -19.40 21.83
N ARG A 15 -0.35 -19.50 20.50
CA ARG A 15 0.93 -19.68 19.83
C ARG A 15 1.82 -18.53 20.29
N GLU A 16 2.81 -18.82 21.14
CA GLU A 16 3.97 -17.94 21.35
C GLU A 16 4.77 -17.93 20.05
N GLY A 17 4.26 -17.18 19.09
CA GLY A 17 4.80 -16.92 17.78
C GLY A 17 4.37 -15.52 17.38
N THR A 18 5.31 -14.73 16.87
CA THR A 18 5.06 -13.38 16.36
C THR A 18 3.82 -13.37 15.46
N SER A 19 2.80 -12.56 15.78
CA SER A 19 1.56 -12.49 15.00
C SER A 19 1.83 -12.25 13.51
N LEU A 20 0.98 -12.75 12.62
CA LEU A 20 1.13 -12.57 11.16
C LEU A 20 1.35 -11.09 10.78
N ARG A 21 0.64 -10.18 11.43
CA ARG A 21 0.85 -8.73 11.28
C ARG A 21 2.28 -8.31 11.60
N ASN A 22 2.85 -8.78 12.71
CA ASN A 22 4.22 -8.45 13.08
C ASN A 22 5.24 -9.09 12.12
N ARG A 23 4.99 -10.32 11.65
CA ARG A 23 5.81 -10.98 10.62
C ARG A 23 5.82 -10.17 9.32
N LEU A 24 4.65 -9.74 8.85
CA LEU A 24 4.49 -8.83 7.71
C LEU A 24 5.32 -7.57 7.89
N ARG A 25 5.10 -6.85 9.00
CA ARG A 25 5.80 -5.59 9.29
C ARG A 25 7.31 -5.76 9.26
N LEU A 26 7.83 -6.78 9.95
CA LEU A 26 9.27 -7.06 9.99
C LEU A 26 9.82 -7.43 8.61
N ALA A 27 9.14 -8.31 7.89
CA ALA A 27 9.60 -8.78 6.58
C ALA A 27 9.60 -7.69 5.50
N THR A 28 8.70 -6.70 5.61
CA THR A 28 8.61 -5.59 4.66
C THR A 28 9.35 -4.32 5.11
N HIS A 29 9.86 -4.27 6.34
CA HIS A 29 10.35 -3.04 6.97
C HIS A 29 11.40 -2.29 6.13
N GLY A 30 12.49 -2.95 5.75
CA GLY A 30 13.55 -2.28 4.98
C GLY A 30 13.11 -1.80 3.60
N ARG A 31 12.13 -2.47 2.97
CA ARG A 31 11.56 -2.02 1.69
C ARG A 31 10.65 -0.81 1.85
N HIS A 32 9.88 -0.79 2.92
CA HIS A 32 9.04 0.33 3.31
C HIS A 32 9.91 1.56 3.61
N GLU A 33 10.90 1.45 4.49
CA GLU A 33 11.82 2.55 4.81
C GLU A 33 12.55 3.07 3.57
N ALA A 34 13.04 2.18 2.70
CA ALA A 34 13.71 2.59 1.48
C ALA A 34 12.81 3.39 0.53
N LEU A 35 11.49 3.14 0.53
CA LEU A 35 10.51 3.88 -0.27
C LEU A 35 10.13 5.20 0.40
N ASP A 36 9.87 5.17 1.71
CA ASP A 36 9.55 6.37 2.51
C ASP A 36 10.68 7.40 2.47
N HIS A 37 11.93 6.96 2.55
CA HIS A 37 13.11 7.83 2.47
C HIS A 37 13.14 8.67 1.19
N GLN A 38 12.51 8.20 0.12
CA GLN A 38 12.44 8.93 -1.15
C GLN A 38 11.48 10.13 -1.10
N PHE A 39 10.61 10.18 -0.10
CA PHE A 39 9.56 11.20 0.07
C PHE A 39 9.61 11.91 1.43
N GLU A 40 10.67 11.73 2.22
CA GLU A 40 10.88 12.43 3.51
C GLU A 40 10.73 13.96 3.38
N GLY A 41 11.10 14.51 2.22
CA GLY A 41 10.93 15.94 1.92
C GLY A 41 9.48 16.42 1.92
N LEU A 42 8.47 15.55 1.76
CA LEU A 42 7.05 15.93 1.89
C LEU A 42 6.65 16.31 3.33
N GLY A 43 7.59 16.22 4.27
CA GLY A 43 7.46 16.68 5.64
C GLY A 43 7.56 18.19 5.78
N ASP A 44 8.76 18.66 6.12
CA ASP A 44 9.00 20.07 6.48
C ASP A 44 9.57 20.92 5.32
N ASP A 45 10.07 20.29 4.24
CA ASP A 45 10.67 20.94 3.07
C ASP A 45 10.01 20.47 1.76
N ALA A 46 8.67 20.46 1.77
CA ALA A 46 7.88 19.96 0.66
C ALA A 46 8.07 20.85 -0.57
N ARG A 47 8.32 20.22 -1.72
CA ARG A 47 8.45 20.87 -3.03
C ARG A 47 7.36 20.36 -3.97
N PRO A 48 6.78 21.21 -4.85
CA PRO A 48 5.79 20.78 -5.82
C PRO A 48 6.19 19.56 -6.63
N SER A 49 7.40 19.54 -7.18
CA SER A 49 7.90 18.41 -7.97
C SER A 49 7.97 17.10 -7.18
N LEU A 50 8.35 17.15 -5.90
CA LEU A 50 8.38 15.94 -5.05
C LEU A 50 6.96 15.41 -4.79
N TYR A 51 5.99 16.31 -4.67
CA TYR A 51 4.59 15.93 -4.51
C TYR A 51 3.99 15.36 -5.80
N GLU A 52 4.30 15.96 -6.94
CA GLU A 52 3.92 15.45 -8.27
C GLU A 52 4.50 14.05 -8.51
N ASP A 53 5.76 13.81 -8.15
CA ASP A 53 6.38 12.49 -8.21
C ASP A 53 5.68 11.46 -7.32
N PHE A 54 5.25 11.87 -6.12
CA PHE A 54 4.46 11.02 -5.24
C PHE A 54 3.13 10.61 -5.88
N ILE A 55 2.44 11.54 -6.54
CA ILE A 55 1.19 11.25 -7.25
C ILE A 55 1.44 10.35 -8.47
N ARG A 56 2.45 10.65 -9.29
CA ARG A 56 2.83 9.85 -10.46
C ARG A 56 3.19 8.42 -10.09
N LEU A 57 3.99 8.24 -9.03
CA LEU A 57 4.35 6.91 -8.53
C LEU A 57 3.13 6.12 -8.06
N ASN A 58 2.27 6.75 -7.25
CA ASN A 58 1.06 6.10 -6.75
C ASN A 58 0.12 5.71 -7.89
N HIS A 59 -0.09 6.61 -8.86
CA HIS A 59 -0.91 6.34 -10.04
C HIS A 59 -0.34 5.17 -10.85
N ALA A 60 0.94 5.24 -11.22
CA ALA A 60 1.59 4.25 -12.07
C ALA A 60 1.63 2.84 -11.46
N GLY A 61 1.84 2.76 -10.14
CA GLY A 61 1.82 1.48 -9.43
C GLY A 61 0.40 0.91 -9.30
N ARG A 62 -0.55 1.74 -8.88
CA ARG A 62 -1.95 1.33 -8.63
C ARG A 62 -2.71 1.03 -9.91
N ASP A 63 -2.40 1.69 -11.02
CA ASP A 63 -2.96 1.38 -12.34
C ASP A 63 -2.69 -0.09 -12.75
N LYS A 64 -1.51 -0.64 -12.40
CA LYS A 64 -1.17 -2.04 -12.69
C LYS A 64 -1.73 -3.02 -11.66
N ILE A 65 -1.79 -2.61 -10.40
CA ILE A 65 -2.12 -3.52 -9.29
C ILE A 65 -3.63 -3.58 -9.00
N GLU A 66 -4.33 -2.45 -8.98
CA GLU A 66 -5.73 -2.39 -8.53
C GLU A 66 -6.70 -3.21 -9.42
N PRO A 67 -6.55 -3.27 -10.76
CA PRO A 67 -7.38 -4.15 -11.59
C PRO A 67 -7.17 -5.65 -11.27
N ILE A 68 -5.93 -6.05 -11.01
CA ILE A 68 -5.58 -7.43 -10.65
C ILE A 68 -6.19 -7.80 -9.29
N LEU A 69 -6.06 -6.91 -8.32
CA LEU A 69 -6.62 -7.12 -6.99
C LEU A 69 -8.16 -7.13 -7.02
N ALA A 70 -8.79 -6.30 -7.85
CA ALA A 70 -10.24 -6.29 -8.07
C ALA A 70 -10.77 -7.60 -8.65
N ALA A 71 -10.00 -8.26 -9.54
CA ALA A 71 -10.33 -9.54 -10.15
C ALA A 71 -9.98 -10.75 -9.27
N SER A 72 -9.38 -10.53 -8.09
CA SER A 72 -8.95 -11.60 -7.18
C SER A 72 -10.02 -11.96 -6.13
N PRO A 73 -9.81 -13.03 -5.35
CA PRO A 73 -10.68 -13.36 -4.21
C PRO A 73 -10.75 -12.30 -3.10
N PHE A 74 -9.90 -11.27 -3.14
CA PHE A 74 -9.87 -10.20 -2.13
C PHE A 74 -11.19 -9.42 -2.05
N ALA A 75 -11.81 -9.10 -3.18
CA ALA A 75 -13.06 -8.32 -3.22
C ALA A 75 -14.24 -9.04 -2.54
N LEU A 76 -14.19 -10.37 -2.42
CA LEU A 76 -15.19 -11.14 -1.67
C LEU A 76 -15.06 -10.95 -0.16
N HIS A 77 -13.85 -10.66 0.33
CA HIS A 77 -13.55 -10.48 1.76
C HIS A 77 -13.57 -9.00 2.15
N MET A 78 -13.35 -8.10 1.19
CA MET A 78 -13.35 -6.64 1.36
C MET A 78 -14.20 -5.99 0.26
N PRO A 79 -15.54 -6.15 0.27
CA PRO A 79 -16.41 -5.69 -0.83
C PRO A 79 -16.43 -4.16 -0.98
N ASP A 80 -16.23 -3.41 0.11
CA ASP A 80 -16.12 -1.96 0.11
C ASP A 80 -14.88 -1.47 -0.66
N TRP A 81 -13.84 -2.30 -0.78
CA TRP A 81 -12.56 -1.94 -1.39
C TRP A 81 -12.71 -1.47 -2.83
N LEU A 82 -13.60 -2.09 -3.62
CA LEU A 82 -13.81 -1.73 -5.03
C LEU A 82 -14.24 -0.27 -5.20
N SER A 83 -15.04 0.25 -4.25
CA SER A 83 -15.49 1.64 -4.21
C SER A 83 -14.42 2.62 -3.73
N ARG A 84 -13.42 2.12 -3.00
CA ARG A 84 -12.32 2.90 -2.43
C ARG A 84 -11.03 2.85 -3.23
N ARG A 85 -11.01 2.18 -4.40
CA ARG A 85 -9.86 2.18 -5.31
C ARG A 85 -9.30 3.58 -5.51
N ALA A 86 -7.98 3.70 -5.46
CA ALA A 86 -7.32 5.00 -5.51
C ALA A 86 -7.01 5.43 -6.95
N THR A 87 -6.95 4.51 -7.91
CA THR A 87 -6.66 4.85 -9.31
C THR A 87 -7.57 5.94 -9.88
N PRO A 88 -8.92 5.95 -9.67
CA PRO A 88 -9.77 7.03 -10.17
C PRO A 88 -9.42 8.42 -9.63
N VAL A 89 -9.19 8.54 -8.31
CA VAL A 89 -8.83 9.85 -7.71
C VAL A 89 -7.41 10.28 -8.06
N LEU A 90 -6.50 9.32 -8.20
CA LEU A 90 -5.15 9.60 -8.69
C LEU A 90 -5.18 10.10 -10.14
N ALA A 91 -6.07 9.57 -10.99
CA ALA A 91 -6.24 10.05 -12.34
C ALA A 91 -6.80 11.49 -12.38
N GLU A 92 -7.71 11.84 -11.46
CA GLU A 92 -8.17 13.23 -11.26
C GLU A 92 -7.00 14.16 -10.90
N ASP A 93 -6.17 13.78 -9.93
CA ASP A 93 -4.98 14.55 -9.52
C ASP A 93 -3.97 14.71 -10.67
N MET A 94 -3.69 13.62 -11.39
CA MET A 94 -2.81 13.62 -12.58
C MET A 94 -3.32 14.58 -13.66
N ALA A 95 -4.63 14.56 -13.96
CA ALA A 95 -5.23 15.43 -14.95
C ALA A 95 -5.22 16.90 -14.53
N ALA A 96 -5.58 17.19 -13.28
CA ALA A 96 -5.59 18.54 -12.73
C ALA A 96 -4.21 19.20 -12.76
N MET A 97 -3.16 18.42 -12.48
CA MET A 97 -1.77 18.88 -12.49
C MET A 97 -1.06 18.69 -13.84
N ARG A 98 -1.75 18.17 -14.86
CA ARG A 98 -1.21 17.89 -16.21
C ARG A 98 0.05 17.01 -16.19
N LEU A 99 0.08 16.02 -15.31
CA LEU A 99 1.22 15.14 -15.14
C LEU A 99 1.27 14.06 -16.23
N GLU A 100 2.47 13.77 -16.71
CA GLU A 100 2.70 12.67 -17.65
C GLU A 100 2.62 11.32 -16.93
N ALA A 101 1.85 10.40 -17.52
CA ALA A 101 1.81 9.02 -17.07
C ALA A 101 3.19 8.38 -17.16
N VAL A 102 3.50 7.54 -16.18
CA VAL A 102 4.75 6.78 -16.15
C VAL A 102 4.48 5.41 -16.75
N GLU A 103 5.20 5.06 -17.80
CA GLU A 103 5.18 3.71 -18.34
C GLU A 103 5.83 2.74 -17.34
N THR A 104 5.08 1.71 -16.97
CA THR A 104 5.54 0.66 -16.05
C THR A 104 5.32 -0.71 -16.66
N PRO A 105 6.22 -1.67 -16.39
CA PRO A 105 5.98 -3.05 -16.79
C PRO A 105 4.73 -3.59 -16.08
N PRO A 106 4.12 -4.68 -16.59
CA PRO A 106 3.06 -5.37 -15.87
C PRO A 106 3.51 -5.78 -14.46
N PHE A 107 2.58 -5.76 -13.51
CA PHE A 107 2.84 -6.31 -12.18
C PHE A 107 3.06 -7.82 -12.27
N ALA A 108 4.07 -8.33 -11.55
CA ALA A 108 4.54 -9.71 -11.73
C ALA A 108 3.49 -10.78 -11.39
N ILE A 109 2.59 -10.49 -10.45
CA ILE A 109 1.50 -11.41 -10.08
C ILE A 109 0.26 -11.04 -10.89
N GLY A 110 -0.03 -11.79 -11.95
CA GLY A 110 -1.19 -11.55 -12.82
C GLY A 110 -2.53 -12.04 -12.25
N GLN A 111 -2.51 -13.10 -11.44
CA GLN A 111 -3.71 -13.73 -10.86
C GLN A 111 -3.40 -14.18 -9.42
N PRO A 112 -3.50 -13.29 -8.42
CA PRO A 112 -3.16 -13.63 -7.05
C PRO A 112 -4.18 -14.60 -6.43
N ASP A 113 -3.69 -15.61 -5.72
CA ASP A 113 -4.50 -16.38 -4.78
C ASP A 113 -4.89 -15.51 -3.56
N LEU A 114 -5.79 -16.00 -2.70
CA LEU A 114 -6.27 -15.24 -1.54
C LEU A 114 -5.13 -14.72 -0.64
N PRO A 115 -4.14 -15.54 -0.21
CA PRO A 115 -2.98 -15.04 0.53
C PRO A 115 -2.19 -13.95 -0.21
N GLN A 116 -1.87 -14.15 -1.49
CA GLN A 116 -1.13 -13.15 -2.28
C GLN A 116 -1.91 -11.84 -2.38
N ALA A 117 -3.22 -11.93 -2.57
CA ALA A 117 -4.09 -10.77 -2.70
C ALA A 117 -4.12 -9.93 -1.41
N PHE A 118 -4.21 -10.57 -0.25
CA PHE A 118 -4.05 -9.88 1.04
C PHE A 118 -2.64 -9.29 1.21
N GLY A 119 -1.60 -9.97 0.74
CA GLY A 119 -0.23 -9.45 0.77
C GLY A 119 -0.05 -8.18 -0.05
N ILE A 120 -0.63 -8.15 -1.25
CA ILE A 120 -0.68 -6.96 -2.11
C ILE A 120 -1.47 -5.84 -1.43
N ALA A 121 -2.66 -6.16 -0.90
CA ALA A 121 -3.54 -5.22 -0.22
C ALA A 121 -2.89 -4.59 1.03
N TYR A 122 -2.07 -5.34 1.79
CA TYR A 122 -1.32 -4.82 2.93
C TYR A 122 -0.51 -3.57 2.56
N VAL A 123 0.18 -3.60 1.42
CA VAL A 123 1.01 -2.49 0.94
C VAL A 123 0.14 -1.32 0.49
N LEU A 124 -0.93 -1.59 -0.26
CA LEU A 124 -1.82 -0.53 -0.76
C LEU A 124 -2.60 0.17 0.35
N GLU A 125 -3.10 -0.58 1.34
CA GLU A 125 -3.83 -0.02 2.48
C GLU A 125 -2.88 0.69 3.45
N GLY A 126 -1.67 0.16 3.67
CA GLY A 126 -0.61 0.86 4.41
C GLY A 126 -0.19 2.17 3.75
N SER A 127 -0.03 2.18 2.42
CA SER A 127 0.25 3.38 1.62
C SER A 127 -0.83 4.46 1.77
N ARG A 128 -2.12 4.08 1.84
CA ARG A 128 -3.22 5.04 2.11
C ARG A 128 -3.13 5.62 3.52
N LEU A 129 -2.75 4.83 4.51
CA LEU A 129 -2.56 5.35 5.87
C LEU A 129 -1.43 6.40 5.89
N GLY A 130 -0.29 6.09 5.25
CA GLY A 130 0.83 7.01 5.10
C GLY A 130 0.48 8.30 4.34
N ALA A 131 -0.28 8.19 3.25
CA ALA A 131 -0.76 9.35 2.49
C ALA A 131 -1.62 10.31 3.34
N GLY A 132 -2.39 9.79 4.29
CA GLY A 132 -3.12 10.62 5.25
C GLY A 132 -2.24 11.35 6.26
N LEU A 133 -1.10 10.75 6.64
CA LEU A 133 -0.10 11.43 7.49
C LEU A 133 0.59 12.55 6.71
N ILE A 134 0.96 12.28 5.45
CA ILE A 134 1.49 13.30 4.53
C ILE A 134 0.49 14.46 4.39
N HIS A 135 -0.79 14.17 4.20
CA HIS A 135 -1.82 15.20 4.12
C HIS A 135 -1.89 16.09 5.39
N LYS A 136 -1.87 15.48 6.58
CA LYS A 136 -1.85 16.22 7.85
C LYS A 136 -0.62 17.13 7.95
N GLN A 137 0.53 16.61 7.53
CA GLN A 137 1.80 17.33 7.58
C GLN A 137 1.86 18.50 6.59
N LEU A 138 1.47 18.29 5.33
CA LEU A 138 1.39 19.35 4.30
C LEU A 138 0.39 20.46 4.68
N ARG A 139 -0.70 20.11 5.37
CA ARG A 139 -1.61 21.11 5.96
C ARG A 139 -0.93 21.90 7.08
N ARG A 140 -0.23 21.21 7.99
CA ARG A 140 0.45 21.84 9.13
C ARG A 140 1.51 22.85 8.69
N THR A 141 2.23 22.57 7.61
CA THR A 141 3.28 23.46 7.08
C THR A 141 2.75 24.59 6.18
N GLY A 142 1.45 24.62 5.90
CA GLY A 142 0.85 25.58 4.96
C GLY A 142 1.18 25.28 3.49
N PHE A 143 1.80 24.14 3.18
CA PHE A 143 2.18 23.79 1.81
C PHE A 143 0.98 23.75 0.87
N ILE A 144 -0.16 23.21 1.32
CA ILE A 144 -1.38 23.11 0.52
C ILE A 144 -1.91 24.50 0.14
N ASP A 145 -2.00 25.41 1.11
CA ASP A 145 -2.53 26.76 0.90
C ASP A 145 -1.61 27.60 0.01
N ASN A 146 -0.30 27.35 0.09
CA ASN A 146 0.72 28.03 -0.73
C ASN A 146 0.79 27.50 -2.18
N HIS A 147 0.18 26.35 -2.48
CA HIS A 147 0.23 25.74 -3.82
C HIS A 147 -1.16 25.40 -4.36
N PRO A 148 -2.04 26.41 -4.59
CA PRO A 148 -3.42 26.19 -5.03
C PRO A 148 -3.54 25.61 -6.45
N ALA A 149 -2.44 25.57 -7.23
CA ALA A 149 -2.39 24.94 -8.53
C ALA A 149 -2.21 23.41 -8.47
N LEU A 150 -1.83 22.85 -7.31
CA LEU A 150 -1.71 21.41 -7.11
C LEU A 150 -3.04 20.81 -6.68
N SER A 151 -3.30 19.57 -7.10
CA SER A 151 -4.47 18.80 -6.67
C SER A 151 -4.07 17.83 -5.56
N PHE A 152 -4.85 17.81 -4.47
CA PHE A 152 -4.57 17.01 -3.27
C PHE A 152 -5.62 15.93 -2.98
N SER A 153 -6.46 15.59 -3.96
CA SER A 153 -7.68 14.79 -3.77
C SER A 153 -7.38 13.39 -3.23
N PHE A 154 -6.34 12.72 -3.75
CA PHE A 154 -5.95 11.39 -3.30
C PHE A 154 -5.57 11.38 -1.82
N ILE A 155 -4.69 12.30 -1.40
CA ILE A 155 -4.20 12.33 -0.02
C ILE A 155 -5.29 12.84 0.94
N GLN A 156 -6.18 13.73 0.50
CA GLN A 156 -7.34 14.20 1.26
C GLN A 156 -8.34 13.08 1.57
N ARG A 157 -8.51 12.14 0.64
CA ARG A 157 -9.39 10.97 0.77
C ARG A 157 -8.70 9.74 1.36
N SER A 158 -7.46 9.91 1.84
CA SER A 158 -6.63 8.88 2.44
C SER A 158 -6.52 9.05 3.96
N GLY A 159 -5.91 8.08 4.65
CA GLY A 159 -5.65 8.18 6.09
C GLY A 159 -6.75 7.67 7.02
N ASP A 160 -7.80 7.04 6.50
CA ASP A 160 -8.82 6.41 7.33
C ASP A 160 -8.23 5.20 8.05
N ALA A 161 -8.01 5.34 9.36
CA ALA A 161 -7.44 4.30 10.18
C ALA A 161 -8.42 3.15 10.44
N ASP A 162 -9.74 3.38 10.35
CA ASP A 162 -10.75 2.32 10.49
C ASP A 162 -10.70 1.37 9.30
N VAL A 163 -10.47 1.89 8.09
CA VAL A 163 -10.25 1.05 6.90
C VAL A 163 -9.07 0.08 7.10
N PHE A 164 -7.93 0.58 7.60
CA PHE A 164 -6.77 -0.29 7.84
C PHE A 164 -7.03 -1.28 8.98
N ARG A 165 -7.77 -0.88 10.03
CA ARG A 165 -8.20 -1.79 11.09
C ARG A 165 -9.11 -2.90 10.56
N SER A 166 -10.09 -2.57 9.72
CA SER A 166 -10.98 -3.55 9.09
C SER A 166 -10.21 -4.53 8.19
N TYR A 167 -9.24 -4.03 7.42
CA TYR A 167 -8.32 -4.90 6.67
C TYR A 167 -7.55 -5.87 7.59
N LEU A 168 -6.98 -5.37 8.70
CA LEU A 168 -6.26 -6.22 9.65
C LEU A 168 -7.18 -7.24 10.33
N ALA A 169 -8.44 -6.88 10.61
CA ALA A 169 -9.44 -7.79 11.14
C ALA A 169 -9.76 -8.90 10.13
N ALA A 170 -10.00 -8.56 8.87
CA ALA A 170 -10.23 -9.52 7.79
C ALA A 170 -9.04 -10.46 7.60
N LEU A 171 -7.81 -9.92 7.63
CA LEU A 171 -6.58 -10.72 7.56
C LEU A 171 -6.47 -11.71 8.73
N SER A 172 -6.79 -11.25 9.94
CA SER A 172 -6.68 -12.06 11.16
C SER A 172 -7.73 -13.17 11.23
N ALA A 173 -8.83 -13.02 10.48
CA ALA A 173 -9.89 -14.03 10.37
C ALA A 173 -9.57 -15.16 9.36
N LEU A 174 -8.51 -15.01 8.55
CA LEU A 174 -8.10 -16.05 7.61
C LEU A 174 -7.37 -17.18 8.35
N ASP A 175 -7.84 -18.42 8.18
CA ASP A 175 -7.11 -19.61 8.62
C ASP A 175 -6.03 -19.97 7.60
N LEU A 176 -4.86 -19.33 7.72
CA LEU A 176 -3.73 -19.53 6.81
C LEU A 176 -2.73 -20.54 7.39
N SER A 177 -2.36 -21.53 6.58
CA SER A 177 -1.18 -22.36 6.87
C SER A 177 0.12 -21.52 6.81
N PRO A 178 1.21 -21.95 7.45
CA PRO A 178 2.50 -21.26 7.36
C PRO A 178 2.96 -20.97 5.93
N LYS A 179 2.76 -21.92 5.00
CA LYS A 179 3.09 -21.73 3.57
C LYS A 179 2.23 -20.67 2.90
N GLN A 180 0.99 -20.48 3.33
CA GLN A 180 0.12 -19.40 2.83
C GLN A 180 0.55 -18.05 3.40
N GLU A 181 0.90 -17.98 4.69
CA GLU A 181 1.49 -16.77 5.29
C GLU A 181 2.77 -16.34 4.56
N ASP A 182 3.64 -17.28 4.19
CA ASP A 182 4.86 -16.99 3.45
C ASP A 182 4.57 -16.44 2.05
N ARG A 183 3.56 -16.96 1.34
CA ARG A 183 3.12 -16.43 0.03
C ARG A 183 2.55 -15.02 0.16
N LEU A 184 1.79 -14.76 1.21
CA LEU A 184 1.26 -13.44 1.53
C LEU A 184 2.42 -12.44 1.72
N ILE A 185 3.41 -12.79 2.54
CA ILE A 185 4.58 -11.94 2.79
C ILE A 185 5.39 -11.72 1.51
N ALA A 186 5.58 -12.77 0.69
CA ALA A 186 6.26 -12.67 -0.59
C ALA A 186 5.55 -11.71 -1.55
N ALA A 187 4.21 -11.75 -1.60
CA ALA A 187 3.42 -10.84 -2.43
C ALA A 187 3.52 -9.37 -1.95
N ALA A 188 3.54 -9.14 -0.63
CA ALA A 188 3.79 -7.81 -0.07
C ALA A 188 5.17 -7.27 -0.49
N ASN A 189 6.22 -8.09 -0.37
CA ASN A 189 7.58 -7.73 -0.79
C ASN A 189 7.66 -7.42 -2.29
N LEU A 190 7.05 -8.25 -3.14
CA LEU A 190 6.97 -8.01 -4.59
C LEU A 190 6.25 -6.70 -4.92
N THR A 191 5.21 -6.36 -4.15
CA THR A 191 4.48 -5.10 -4.32
C THR A 191 5.36 -3.89 -3.99
N PHE A 192 6.09 -3.92 -2.87
CA PHE A 192 7.08 -2.86 -2.58
C PHE A 192 8.18 -2.76 -3.64
N ASP A 193 8.73 -3.89 -4.06
CA ASP A 193 9.79 -3.90 -5.08
C ASP A 193 9.28 -3.33 -6.42
N PHE A 194 8.02 -3.56 -6.77
CA PHE A 194 7.39 -2.96 -7.94
C PHE A 194 7.31 -1.42 -7.86
N PHE A 195 6.88 -0.86 -6.72
CA PHE A 195 6.89 0.60 -6.52
C PHE A 195 8.32 1.17 -6.58
N ARG A 196 9.30 0.49 -5.97
CA ARG A 196 10.70 0.92 -6.01
C ARG A 196 11.29 0.91 -7.42
N SER A 197 11.02 -0.14 -8.19
CA SER A 197 11.44 -0.23 -9.60
C SER A 197 10.77 0.84 -10.46
N THR A 198 9.49 1.11 -10.23
CA THR A 198 8.75 2.20 -10.89
C THR A 198 9.40 3.55 -10.61
N LEU A 199 9.68 3.86 -9.35
CA LEU A 199 10.33 5.11 -8.97
C LEU A 199 11.74 5.24 -9.56
N SER A 200 12.51 4.14 -9.61
CA SER A 200 13.83 4.14 -10.24
C SER A 200 13.75 4.44 -11.74
N ALA A 201 12.76 3.89 -12.44
CA ALA A 201 12.53 4.16 -13.86
C ALA A 201 12.12 5.62 -14.11
N MET A 202 11.23 6.17 -13.29
CA MET A 202 10.81 7.58 -13.35
C MET A 202 12.03 8.53 -13.30
N ARG A 203 12.88 8.36 -12.29
CA ARG A 203 14.04 9.22 -12.07
C ARG A 203 15.10 9.11 -13.18
N LYS A 204 15.29 7.91 -13.75
CA LYS A 204 16.20 7.72 -14.89
C LYS A 204 15.69 8.45 -16.14
N SER A 205 14.38 8.41 -16.39
CA SER A 205 13.78 9.13 -17.52
C SER A 205 13.98 10.65 -17.40
N GLU A 206 13.89 11.19 -16.19
CA GLU A 206 14.05 12.64 -15.95
C GLU A 206 15.49 13.10 -16.10
N GLN A 207 16.45 12.31 -15.60
CA GLN A 207 17.88 12.58 -15.80
C GLN A 207 18.27 12.54 -17.28
N GLY A 208 17.72 11.60 -18.06
CA GLY A 208 17.94 11.54 -19.50
C GLY A 208 17.38 12.76 -20.26
N LYS A 209 16.23 13.30 -19.84
CA LYS A 209 15.64 14.53 -20.39
C LYS A 209 16.46 15.78 -20.03
N ALA A 210 17.12 15.81 -18.87
CA ALA A 210 17.89 16.97 -18.40
C ALA A 210 19.25 17.16 -19.09
N VAL A 211 19.85 16.11 -19.66
CA VAL A 211 21.17 16.14 -20.32
C VAL A 211 21.07 16.42 -21.83
N ALA A 212 19.86 16.40 -22.39
CA ALA A 212 19.60 16.67 -23.81
C ALA A 212 19.42 18.18 -24.09
N TRP A 213 20.47 18.97 -23.85
CA TRP A 213 20.55 20.38 -24.27
C TRP A 213 21.98 20.73 -24.71
#